data_AF-A0A2D5QC05-F1
#
_entry.id   AF-A0A2D5QC05-F1
#
_cell.length_a   1.000
_cell.length_b   1.000
_cell.length_c   1.000
_cell.angle_alpha   90.00
_cell.angle_beta   90.00
_cell.angle_gamma   90.00
#
_symmetry.space_group_name_H-M   'P 1'
#
loop_
_entity.id
_entity.type
_entity.pdbx_description
1 polymer ?
#
loop_
_entity_poly.entity_id
_entity_poly.type
_entity_poly.pdbx_seq_one_letter_code
_entity_poly.pdbx_strand_id
1 'polypeptide(L)'
;MTEENPPDWRLYFFSGSILLINTIFLKFSFSWPWGSESFTLGVIGLIGLTMWYVSWYRFTFKRRGLVPWLDLWKSPESSAKKLFLFSFFIFIISYLLGKNKLFFPDPTSLIFSLIALLTFIQATYVFLSVTILSDD
;
A
#
# COMPACT_ATOMS: atom_id res chain seq x y z
N MET A 1 -19.63 10.94 7.31
CA MET A 1 -20.32 11.76 6.30
C MET A 1 -19.47 11.76 5.04
N THR A 2 -20.02 11.29 3.92
CA THR A 2 -19.37 11.38 2.60
C THR A 2 -19.34 12.84 2.16
N GLU A 3 -18.20 13.32 1.65
CA GLU A 3 -18.11 14.68 1.11
C GLU A 3 -19.05 14.83 -0.10
N GLU A 4 -19.72 15.97 -0.20
CA GLU A 4 -20.66 16.29 -1.29
C GLU A 4 -19.94 16.31 -2.66
N ASN A 5 -18.68 16.73 -2.67
CA ASN A 5 -17.77 16.61 -3.81
C ASN A 5 -16.69 15.56 -3.51
N PRO A 6 -16.79 14.34 -4.08
CA PRO A 6 -15.81 13.30 -3.84
C PRO A 6 -14.43 13.77 -4.33
N PRO A 7 -13.37 13.60 -3.52
CA PRO A 7 -12.04 14.05 -3.90
C PRO A 7 -11.54 13.27 -5.13
N ASP A 8 -10.90 13.99 -6.05
CA ASP A 8 -10.37 13.38 -7.26
C ASP A 8 -9.26 12.37 -6.90
N TRP A 9 -9.49 11.11 -7.26
CA TRP A 9 -8.57 9.98 -7.08
C TRP A 9 -7.78 9.71 -8.36
N ARG A 10 -8.31 10.11 -9.53
CA ARG A 10 -7.74 9.78 -10.84
C ARG A 10 -6.38 10.42 -11.02
N LEU A 11 -6.24 11.68 -10.61
CA LEU A 11 -4.97 12.39 -10.68
C LEU A 11 -3.85 11.62 -9.98
N TYR A 12 -4.10 11.18 -8.73
CA TYR A 12 -3.14 10.42 -7.93
C TYR A 12 -2.87 9.04 -8.52
N PHE A 13 -3.89 8.39 -9.09
CA PHE A 13 -3.72 7.11 -9.77
C PHE A 13 -2.79 7.23 -10.99
N PHE A 14 -3.04 8.20 -11.86
CA PHE A 14 -2.25 8.39 -13.07
C PHE A 14 -0.84 8.88 -12.76
N SER A 15 -0.69 9.86 -11.87
CA SER A 15 0.64 10.33 -11.45
C SER A 15 1.44 9.22 -10.78
N GLY A 16 0.83 8.45 -9.86
CA GLY A 16 1.45 7.32 -9.21
C GLY A 16 1.87 6.24 -10.20
N SER A 17 1.01 5.91 -11.16
CA SER A 17 1.31 4.94 -12.22
C SER A 17 2.51 5.35 -13.07
N ILE A 18 2.59 6.62 -13.47
CA ILE A 18 3.72 7.15 -14.25
C ILE A 18 5.04 6.98 -13.46
N LEU A 19 5.04 7.32 -12.18
CA LEU A 19 6.22 7.18 -11.32
C LEU A 19 6.62 5.71 -11.13
N LEU A 20 5.66 4.80 -10.94
CA LEU A 20 5.97 3.37 -10.81
C LEU A 20 6.48 2.75 -12.11
N ILE A 21 5.88 3.10 -13.26
CA ILE A 21 6.39 2.70 -14.57
C ILE A 21 7.81 3.22 -14.77
N ASN A 22 8.07 4.45 -14.35
CA ASN A 22 9.40 5.01 -14.38
C ASN A 22 10.39 4.20 -13.54
N THR A 23 10.06 3.90 -12.28
CA THR A 23 10.92 3.13 -11.37
C THR A 23 11.20 1.71 -11.87
N ILE A 24 10.22 1.03 -12.46
CA ILE A 24 10.34 -0.38 -12.87
C ILE A 24 11.03 -0.51 -14.24
N PHE A 25 10.62 0.30 -15.22
CA PHE A 25 11.03 0.12 -16.62
C PHE A 25 12.01 1.18 -17.10
N LEU A 26 11.68 2.47 -16.96
CA LEU A 26 12.45 3.56 -17.58
C LEU A 26 13.73 3.90 -16.82
N LYS A 27 13.73 3.66 -15.50
CA LYS A 27 14.83 3.89 -14.56
C LYS A 27 15.45 5.28 -14.63
N PHE A 28 14.67 6.29 -14.98
CA PHE A 28 15.14 7.68 -14.99
C PHE A 28 15.36 8.14 -13.55
N SER A 29 16.58 8.55 -13.23
CA SER A 29 16.91 9.01 -11.89
C SER A 29 18.09 9.97 -11.92
N PHE A 30 18.36 10.57 -10.77
CA PHE A 30 19.48 11.49 -10.58
C PHE A 30 20.40 10.93 -9.51
N SER A 31 21.71 11.07 -9.69
CA SER A 31 22.72 10.52 -8.78
C SER A 31 22.85 11.30 -7.46
N TRP A 32 22.19 12.45 -7.34
CA TRP A 32 22.19 13.28 -6.13
C TRP A 32 21.02 12.86 -5.22
N PRO A 33 21.19 12.56 -3.91
CA PRO A 33 22.05 13.28 -2.94
C PRO A 33 23.32 12.56 -2.45
N TRP A 34 23.44 11.24 -2.64
CA TRP A 34 24.53 10.41 -2.10
C TRP A 34 25.44 9.81 -3.18
N GLY A 35 25.43 10.38 -4.39
CA GLY A 35 26.11 9.78 -5.55
C GLY A 35 25.45 8.48 -6.03
N SER A 36 24.18 8.23 -5.66
CA SER A 36 23.44 7.00 -5.94
C SER A 36 22.17 7.29 -6.73
N GLU A 37 22.13 6.80 -7.97
CA GLU A 37 20.94 6.81 -8.83
C GLU A 37 19.84 5.88 -8.30
N SER A 38 20.23 4.73 -7.73
CA SER A 38 19.30 3.76 -7.14
C SER A 38 18.51 4.34 -5.97
N PHE A 39 19.11 5.25 -5.20
CA PHE A 39 18.42 5.94 -4.11
C PHE A 39 17.27 6.81 -4.63
N THR A 40 17.55 7.70 -5.57
CA THR A 40 16.55 8.61 -6.15
C THR A 40 15.45 7.84 -6.86
N LEU A 41 15.81 6.77 -7.56
CA LEU A 41 14.87 5.85 -8.21
C LEU A 41 13.93 5.18 -7.20
N GLY A 42 14.46 4.76 -6.04
CA GLY A 42 13.68 4.21 -4.93
C GLY A 42 12.72 5.23 -4.32
N VAL A 43 13.17 6.48 -4.11
CA VAL A 43 12.33 7.58 -3.60
C VAL A 43 11.18 7.87 -4.57
N ILE A 44 11.46 7.93 -5.88
CA ILE A 44 10.42 8.10 -6.92
C ILE A 44 9.38 6.97 -6.83
N GLY A 45 9.83 5.73 -6.66
CA GLY A 45 8.94 4.57 -6.50
C GLY A 45 8.07 4.65 -5.26
N LEU A 46 8.64 5.08 -4.12
CA LEU A 46 7.91 5.26 -2.86
C LEU A 46 6.87 6.38 -2.96
N ILE A 47 7.18 7.48 -3.65
CA ILE A 47 6.22 8.55 -3.92
C ILE A 47 5.08 8.00 -4.79
N GLY A 48 5.40 7.21 -5.81
CA GLY A 48 4.41 6.54 -6.67
C GLY A 48 3.46 5.63 -5.88
N LEU A 49 4.00 4.78 -4.99
CA LEU A 49 3.21 3.92 -4.10
C LEU A 49 2.32 4.72 -3.16
N THR A 50 2.84 5.83 -2.60
CA THR A 50 2.08 6.71 -1.72
C THR A 50 0.90 7.35 -2.47
N MET A 51 1.11 7.79 -3.71
CA MET A 51 0.03 8.33 -4.55
C MET A 51 -1.03 7.27 -4.87
N TRP A 52 -0.63 6.04 -5.17
CA TRP A 52 -1.57 4.92 -5.34
C TRP A 52 -2.38 4.64 -4.08
N TYR A 53 -1.75 4.68 -2.90
CA TYR A 53 -2.47 4.55 -1.62
C TYR A 53 -3.51 5.67 -1.44
N VAL A 54 -3.13 6.93 -1.69
CA VAL A 54 -4.06 8.08 -1.60
C VAL A 54 -5.22 7.93 -2.58
N SER A 55 -4.94 7.49 -3.81
CA SER A 55 -5.96 7.21 -4.82
C SER A 55 -6.94 6.15 -4.34
N TRP A 56 -6.44 4.99 -3.88
CA TRP A 56 -7.27 3.91 -3.35
C TRP A 56 -8.12 4.38 -2.15
N TYR A 57 -7.55 5.17 -1.25
CA TYR A 57 -8.27 5.69 -0.10
C TYR A 57 -9.43 6.60 -0.52
N ARG A 58 -9.16 7.56 -1.42
CA ARG A 58 -10.18 8.48 -1.93
C ARG A 58 -11.26 7.75 -2.72
N PHE A 59 -10.89 6.74 -3.50
CA PHE A 59 -11.82 5.88 -4.23
C PHE A 59 -12.73 5.08 -3.27
N THR A 60 -12.16 4.52 -2.20
CA THR A 60 -12.88 3.64 -1.26
C THR A 60 -13.76 4.42 -0.29
N PHE A 61 -13.23 5.47 0.33
CA PHE A 61 -13.89 6.20 1.42
C PHE A 61 -14.56 7.50 0.98
N LYS A 62 -14.33 7.96 -0.26
CA LYS A 62 -14.91 9.19 -0.83
C LYS A 62 -14.74 10.43 0.08
N ARG A 63 -13.60 10.53 0.76
CA ARG A 63 -13.26 11.61 1.70
C ARG A 63 -11.77 11.95 1.65
N ARG A 64 -11.39 13.15 2.06
CA ARG A 64 -10.00 13.67 2.01
C ARG A 64 -9.07 13.19 3.13
N GLY A 65 -9.39 12.09 3.80
CA GLY A 65 -8.53 11.51 4.84
C GLY A 65 -7.35 10.69 4.29
N LEU A 66 -6.54 10.15 5.21
CA LEU A 66 -5.46 9.21 4.90
C LEU A 66 -5.45 7.96 5.80
N VAL A 67 -6.18 8.00 6.91
CA VAL A 67 -6.24 6.89 7.88
C VAL A 67 -7.61 6.20 7.78
N PRO A 68 -7.65 4.88 7.52
CA PRO A 68 -8.89 4.11 7.44
C PRO A 68 -9.30 3.65 8.85
N TRP A 69 -9.85 4.57 9.64
CA TRP A 69 -10.40 4.28 10.97
C TRP A 69 -11.42 3.13 10.93
N LEU A 70 -11.50 2.36 12.02
CA LEU A 70 -12.42 1.22 12.17
C LEU A 70 -13.87 1.61 11.89
N ASP A 71 -14.30 2.80 12.31
CA ASP A 71 -15.65 3.32 12.10
C ASP A 71 -16.04 3.48 10.62
N LEU A 72 -15.06 3.48 9.72
CA LEU A 72 -15.28 3.58 8.27
C LEU A 72 -15.50 2.21 7.62
N TRP A 73 -15.28 1.12 8.36
CA TRP A 73 -15.38 -0.24 7.84
C TRP A 73 -16.83 -0.70 7.93
N LYS A 74 -17.45 -1.04 6.78
CA LYS A 74 -18.85 -1.49 6.72
C LYS A 74 -19.09 -2.76 7.56
N SER A 75 -18.17 -3.72 7.48
CA SER A 75 -18.24 -4.98 8.22
C SER A 75 -16.84 -5.33 8.74
N PRO A 76 -16.47 -4.86 9.95
CA PRO A 76 -15.11 -4.98 10.47
C PRO A 76 -14.60 -6.43 10.53
N GLU A 77 -15.42 -7.37 11.01
CA GLU A 77 -15.05 -8.78 11.14
C GLU A 77 -14.75 -9.44 9.77
N SER A 78 -15.67 -9.29 8.81
CA SER A 78 -15.48 -9.85 7.46
C SER A 78 -14.30 -9.21 6.74
N SER A 79 -14.14 -7.90 6.90
CA SER A 79 -13.05 -7.13 6.28
C SER A 79 -11.70 -7.50 6.90
N ALA A 80 -11.64 -7.76 8.20
CA ALA A 80 -10.43 -8.24 8.88
C ALA A 80 -10.00 -9.62 8.37
N LYS A 81 -10.94 -10.56 8.22
CA LYS A 81 -10.65 -11.89 7.62
C LYS A 81 -10.12 -11.78 6.20
N LYS A 82 -10.70 -10.90 5.38
CA LYS A 82 -10.21 -10.63 4.01
C LYS A 82 -8.82 -10.00 4.02
N LEU A 83 -8.57 -9.04 4.91
CA LEU A 83 -7.27 -8.39 5.04
C LEU A 83 -6.20 -9.38 5.52
N PHE A 84 -6.56 -10.30 6.40
CA PHE A 84 -5.68 -11.38 6.84
C PHE A 84 -5.27 -12.28 5.67
N LEU A 85 -6.24 -12.74 4.87
CA LEU A 85 -5.96 -13.55 3.68
C LEU A 85 -5.09 -12.77 2.65
N PHE A 86 -5.40 -11.49 2.44
CA PHE A 86 -4.61 -10.61 1.60
C PHE A 86 -3.15 -10.51 2.09
N SER A 87 -2.94 -10.31 3.39
CA SER A 87 -1.59 -10.21 3.96
C SER A 87 -0.79 -11.50 3.75
N PHE A 88 -1.41 -12.67 3.91
CA PHE A 88 -0.78 -13.97 3.66
C PHE A 88 -0.42 -14.16 2.18
N PHE A 89 -1.31 -13.74 1.28
CA PHE A 89 -1.05 -13.76 -0.16
C PHE A 89 0.14 -12.87 -0.54
N ILE A 90 0.20 -11.64 -0.02
CA ILE A 90 1.33 -10.74 -0.24
C ILE A 90 2.64 -11.32 0.34
N PHE A 91 2.57 -12.02 1.47
CA PHE A 91 3.73 -12.75 2.02
C PHE A 91 4.30 -13.78 1.06
N ILE A 92 3.43 -14.60 0.44
CA ILE A 92 3.86 -15.60 -0.54
C ILE A 92 4.49 -14.92 -1.75
N ILE A 93 3.86 -13.86 -2.27
CA ILE A 93 4.41 -13.07 -3.38
C ILE A 93 5.78 -12.52 -3.01
N SER A 94 5.92 -11.92 -1.83
CA SER A 94 7.18 -11.37 -1.35
C SER A 94 8.30 -12.41 -1.34
N TYR A 95 8.01 -13.60 -0.80
CA TYR A 95 8.95 -14.72 -0.76
C TYR A 95 9.40 -15.14 -2.18
N LEU A 96 8.45 -15.27 -3.12
CA LEU A 96 8.74 -15.64 -4.50
C LEU A 96 9.60 -14.58 -5.21
N LEU A 97 9.30 -13.29 -5.00
CA LEU A 97 10.12 -12.19 -5.54
C LEU A 97 11.55 -12.22 -4.96
N GLY A 98 11.69 -12.50 -3.66
CA GLY A 98 12.99 -12.58 -3.00
C GLY A 98 13.86 -13.73 -3.52
N LYS A 99 13.23 -14.86 -3.87
CA LYS A 99 13.94 -16.04 -4.37
C LYS A 99 14.32 -15.93 -5.86
N ASN A 100 13.39 -15.51 -6.71
CA ASN A 100 13.54 -15.62 -8.16
C ASN A 100 13.95 -14.32 -8.87
N LYS A 101 14.13 -13.21 -8.14
CA LYS A 101 14.49 -11.88 -8.68
C LYS A 101 13.83 -11.57 -10.03
N LEU A 102 12.53 -11.85 -10.12
CA LEU A 102 11.72 -11.57 -11.32
C LEU A 102 11.80 -10.07 -11.60
N PHE A 103 12.25 -9.61 -12.78
CA PHE A 103 12.22 -8.26 -13.42
C PHE A 103 12.14 -6.96 -12.57
N PHE A 104 12.20 -7.03 -11.25
CA PHE A 104 11.87 -6.02 -10.27
C PHE A 104 13.15 -5.65 -9.51
N PRO A 105 13.25 -4.40 -9.01
CA PRO A 105 14.39 -3.98 -8.20
C PRO A 105 14.61 -4.89 -6.97
N ASP A 106 15.87 -5.06 -6.56
CA ASP A 106 16.24 -5.86 -5.38
C ASP A 106 15.43 -5.56 -4.09
N PRO A 107 15.10 -4.31 -3.72
CA PRO A 107 14.34 -4.04 -2.49
C PRO A 107 12.84 -4.37 -2.58
N THR A 108 12.33 -4.81 -3.73
CA THR A 108 10.88 -5.01 -3.93
C THR A 108 10.32 -6.08 -2.98
N SER A 109 11.04 -7.18 -2.78
CA SER A 109 10.62 -8.21 -1.81
C SER A 109 10.52 -7.65 -0.39
N LEU A 110 11.47 -6.83 0.03
CA LEU A 110 11.44 -6.20 1.36
C LEU A 110 10.22 -5.29 1.54
N ILE A 111 9.88 -4.49 0.52
CA ILE A 111 8.69 -3.63 0.55
C ILE A 111 7.41 -4.47 0.65
N PHE A 112 7.29 -5.54 -0.13
CA PHE A 112 6.13 -6.43 -0.07
C PHE A 112 6.02 -7.15 1.27
N SER A 113 7.13 -7.63 1.84
CA SER A 113 7.15 -8.20 3.19
C SER A 113 6.68 -7.20 4.24
N LEU A 114 7.13 -5.94 4.15
CA LEU A 114 6.71 -4.88 5.06
C LEU A 114 5.20 -4.63 4.96
N ILE A 115 4.67 -4.51 3.74
CA ILE A 115 3.22 -4.35 3.51
C ILE A 115 2.45 -5.54 4.07
N ALA A 116 2.92 -6.77 3.84
CA ALA A 116 2.30 -7.98 4.36
C ALA A 116 2.27 -7.99 5.90
N LEU A 117 3.38 -7.66 6.55
CA LEU A 117 3.46 -7.59 8.01
C LEU A 117 2.55 -6.51 8.59
N LEU A 118 2.56 -5.30 8.04
CA LEU A 118 1.72 -4.21 8.51
C LEU A 118 0.23 -4.52 8.36
N THR A 119 -0.16 -5.09 7.21
CA THR A 119 -1.56 -5.49 6.97
C THR A 119 -1.98 -6.68 7.84
N PHE A 120 -1.06 -7.62 8.11
CA PHE A 120 -1.29 -8.73 9.03
C PHE A 120 -1.53 -8.26 10.46
N ILE A 121 -0.68 -7.37 10.97
CA ILE A 121 -0.84 -6.80 12.32
C ILE A 121 -2.15 -6.01 12.39
N GLN A 122 -2.46 -5.18 11.38
CA GLN A 122 -3.72 -4.44 11.33
C GLN A 122 -4.93 -5.38 11.33
N ALA A 123 -4.93 -6.41 10.49
CA ALA A 123 -6.01 -7.39 10.44
C ALA A 123 -6.20 -8.11 11.78
N THR A 124 -5.09 -8.50 12.41
CA THR A 124 -5.09 -9.14 13.74
C THR A 124 -5.67 -8.20 14.79
N TYR A 125 -5.23 -6.95 14.82
CA TYR A 125 -5.77 -5.93 15.73
C TYR A 125 -7.28 -5.74 15.57
N VAL A 126 -7.76 -5.55 14.33
CA VAL A 126 -9.21 -5.40 14.07
C VAL A 126 -9.98 -6.65 14.50
N PHE A 127 -9.47 -7.84 14.16
CA PHE A 127 -10.12 -9.10 14.52
C PHE A 127 -10.22 -9.28 16.04
N LEU A 128 -9.13 -9.05 16.78
CA LEU A 128 -9.15 -9.12 18.24
C LEU A 128 -10.10 -8.08 18.84
N SER A 129 -10.03 -6.84 18.38
CA SER A 129 -10.83 -5.73 18.91
C SER A 129 -12.33 -5.90 18.69
N VAL A 130 -12.75 -6.54 17.60
CA VAL A 130 -14.16 -6.68 17.22
C VAL A 130 -14.77 -8.00 17.72
N THR A 131 -13.94 -9.01 18.00
CA THR A 131 -14.43 -10.35 18.36
C THR A 131 -14.08 -10.78 19.79
N ILE A 132 -12.79 -10.75 20.15
CA ILE A 132 -12.32 -11.34 21.42
C ILE A 132 -12.36 -10.32 22.55
N LEU A 133 -12.07 -9.06 22.23
CA LEU A 133 -11.97 -7.95 23.16
C LEU A 133 -13.16 -6.99 23.05
N SER A 134 -14.20 -7.36 22.29
CA SER A 134 -15.45 -6.62 22.33
C SER A 134 -16.10 -6.88 23.69
N ASP A 135 -16.18 -5.85 24.52
CA ASP A 135 -17.00 -5.85 25.74
C ASP A 135 -18.48 -5.90 25.31
N ASP A 136 -18.99 -7.12 25.10
CA ASP A 136 -20.43 -7.43 25.20
C ASP A 136 -20.80 -7.70 26.66
#